data_AF-A0A7W1PF15-F1
#
_entry.id   AF-A0A7W1PF15-F1
#
_cell.length_a   1.000
_cell.length_b   1.000
_cell.length_c   1.000
_cell.angle_alpha   90.00
_cell.angle_beta   90.00
_cell.angle_gamma   90.00
#
_symmetry.space_group_name_H-M   'P 1'
#
loop_
_entity.id
_entity.type
_entity.pdbx_description
1 polymer ?
#
loop_
_entity_poly.entity_id
_entity_poly.type
_entity_poly.pdbx_seq_one_letter_code
_entity_poly.pdbx_strand_id
1 'polypeptide(L)'
;MTSIVVRPASGGAVTITGPLAREIARAAGADLWVSGVRGQPGLEARAYAVRSVDGEPAVDGVLARDGDRIVLVTPAGRRTITQPLQALRGMIGARVWLVGPLDGTIASYGVLREP
;
A
#
# COMPACT_ATOMS: atom_id res chain seq x y z
N MET A 1 19.51 3.13 8.19
CA MET A 1 18.50 4.22 8.07
C MET A 1 18.03 4.23 6.63
N THR A 2 16.78 3.87 6.35
CA THR A 2 16.24 3.83 4.97
C THR A 2 15.64 5.20 4.64
N SER A 3 16.09 5.79 3.54
CA SER A 3 15.66 7.10 3.06
C SER A 3 15.21 6.95 1.61
N ILE A 4 14.04 7.48 1.27
CA ILE A 4 13.48 7.40 -0.09
C ILE A 4 13.30 8.80 -0.62
N VAL A 5 13.70 9.02 -1.86
CA VAL A 5 13.43 10.27 -2.56
C VAL A 5 12.18 10.09 -3.39
N VAL A 6 11.12 10.82 -3.03
CA VAL A 6 9.90 10.93 -3.85
C VAL A 6 9.99 12.24 -4.62
N ARG A 7 9.53 12.25 -5.88
CA ARG A 7 9.40 13.47 -6.68
C ARG A 7 7.92 13.84 -6.78
N PRO A 8 7.44 14.82 -6.00
CA PRO A 8 6.06 15.26 -6.10
C PRO A 8 5.78 15.90 -7.47
N ALA A 9 4.52 15.88 -7.89
CA ALA A 9 4.08 16.54 -9.13
C ALA A 9 4.40 18.05 -9.16
N SER A 10 4.48 18.70 -8.00
CA SER A 10 4.88 20.10 -7.87
C SER A 10 6.38 20.37 -8.09
N GLY A 11 7.19 19.33 -8.33
CA GLY A 11 8.63 19.42 -8.48
C GLY A 11 9.41 19.31 -7.16
N GLY A 12 10.73 19.14 -7.29
CA GLY A 12 11.66 18.92 -6.17
C GLY A 12 11.72 17.47 -5.69
N ALA A 13 12.81 17.12 -5.01
CA ALA A 13 12.97 15.84 -4.34
C ALA A 13 12.57 16.00 -2.86
N VAL A 14 11.64 15.17 -2.38
CA VAL A 14 11.30 15.10 -0.95
C VAL A 14 11.81 13.79 -0.41
N THR A 15 12.65 13.88 0.61
CA THR A 15 13.11 12.72 1.37
C THR A 15 12.03 12.27 2.33
N ILE A 16 11.59 11.02 2.22
CA ILE A 16 10.68 10.36 3.16
C ILE A 16 11.49 9.67 4.25
N THR A 17 11.15 9.95 5.50
CA THR A 17 11.80 9.39 6.69
C THR A 17 10.77 8.74 7.63
N GLY A 18 11.27 8.11 8.69
CA GLY A 18 10.44 7.47 9.72
C GLY A 18 10.15 5.98 9.44
N PRO A 19 9.35 5.34 10.32
CA PRO A 19 9.10 3.90 10.26
C PRO A 19 8.45 3.41 8.96
N LEU A 20 7.61 4.25 8.35
CA LEU A 20 6.89 3.91 7.12
C LEU A 20 7.76 4.02 5.86
N ALA A 21 8.96 4.60 5.94
CA ALA A 21 9.84 4.73 4.78
C ALA A 21 10.08 3.37 4.13
N ARG A 22 10.43 2.33 4.90
CA ARG A 22 10.71 1.00 4.31
C ARG A 22 9.50 0.38 3.59
N GLU A 23 8.28 0.56 4.11
CA GLU A 23 7.07 0.08 3.42
C GLU A 23 6.82 0.87 2.12
N ILE A 24 6.97 2.20 2.17
CA ILE A 24 6.81 3.06 1.00
C ILE A 24 7.82 2.70 -0.11
N ALA A 25 9.03 2.27 0.24
CA ALA A 25 10.03 1.80 -0.74
C ALA A 25 9.58 0.56 -1.51
N ARG A 26 8.77 -0.30 -0.89
CA ARG A 26 8.24 -1.51 -1.51
C ARG A 26 7.12 -1.22 -2.51
N ALA A 27 6.58 0.01 -2.50
CA ALA A 27 5.57 0.48 -3.43
C ALA A 27 6.18 1.07 -4.72
N ALA A 28 7.30 0.53 -5.21
CA ALA A 28 7.89 0.97 -6.47
C ALA A 28 6.88 0.79 -7.63
N GLY A 29 6.79 1.78 -8.52
CA GLY A 29 5.79 1.80 -9.61
C GLY A 29 4.40 2.28 -9.18
N ALA A 30 4.20 2.59 -7.89
CA ALA A 30 2.93 3.07 -7.39
C ALA A 30 2.87 4.60 -7.27
N ASP A 31 1.70 5.16 -7.56
CA ASP A 31 1.34 6.52 -7.15
C ASP A 31 0.77 6.49 -5.74
N LEU A 32 1.34 7.31 -4.86
CA LEU A 32 1.04 7.30 -3.44
C LEU A 32 0.56 8.67 -2.97
N TRP A 33 -0.42 8.68 -2.08
CA TRP A 33 -0.62 9.79 -1.16
C TRP A 33 0.22 9.53 0.08
N VAL A 34 1.10 10.47 0.47
CA VAL A 34 1.86 10.40 1.72
C VAL A 34 1.52 11.62 2.57
N SER A 35 1.19 11.41 3.83
CA SER A 35 0.97 12.48 4.81
C SER A 35 1.89 12.30 6.01
N GLY A 36 2.32 13.40 6.59
CA GLY A 36 3.35 13.37 7.61
C GLY A 36 3.67 14.75 8.15
N VAL A 37 4.68 14.79 9.02
CA VAL A 37 5.21 16.04 9.58
C VAL A 37 6.45 16.43 8.79
N ARG A 38 6.51 17.69 8.35
CA ARG A 38 7.70 18.21 7.68
C ARG A 38 8.78 18.47 8.72
N GLY A 39 9.95 17.88 8.54
CA GLY A 39 11.13 18.07 9.35
C GLY A 39 12.38 18.33 8.50
N GLN A 40 13.53 18.43 9.15
CA GLN A 40 14.84 18.46 8.47
C GLN A 40 15.44 17.05 8.52
N PRO A 41 15.87 16.44 7.40
CA PRO A 41 15.93 16.94 6.02
C PRO A 41 14.75 16.49 5.13
N GLY A 42 13.56 16.18 5.67
CA GLY A 42 12.51 15.51 4.89
C GLY A 42 11.11 15.50 5.53
N LEU A 43 10.22 14.69 4.97
CA LEU A 43 8.88 14.42 5.50
C LEU A 43 8.92 13.12 6.31
N GLU A 44 8.67 13.21 7.62
CA GLU A 44 8.46 12.01 8.44
C GLU A 44 7.05 11.47 8.17
N ALA A 45 6.95 10.35 7.45
CA ALA A 45 5.68 9.78 7.05
C ALA A 45 4.90 9.24 8.25
N ARG A 46 3.65 9.69 8.40
CA ARG A 46 2.69 9.23 9.42
C ARG A 46 1.62 8.32 8.85
N ALA A 47 1.25 8.54 7.59
CA ALA A 47 0.35 7.68 6.84
C ALA A 47 0.67 7.75 5.35
N TYR A 48 0.29 6.70 4.64
CA TYR A 48 0.27 6.69 3.19
C TYR A 48 -0.85 5.80 2.68
N ALA A 49 -1.28 6.04 1.44
CA ALA A 49 -2.24 5.22 0.72
C ALA A 49 -1.79 5.08 -0.74
N VAL A 50 -1.98 3.89 -1.31
CA VAL A 50 -1.74 3.63 -2.73
C VAL A 50 -2.95 4.07 -3.52
N ARG A 51 -2.75 4.87 -4.58
CA ARG A 51 -3.83 5.34 -5.45
C ARG A 51 -3.89 4.55 -6.75
N SER A 52 -2.73 4.32 -7.35
CA SER A 52 -2.57 3.59 -8.60
C SER A 52 -1.23 2.85 -8.63
N VAL A 53 -1.14 1.82 -9.45
CA VAL A 53 0.10 1.11 -9.79
C VAL A 53 0.13 0.96 -11.30
N ASP A 54 1.22 1.38 -11.93
CA ASP A 54 1.37 1.35 -13.40
C ASP A 54 0.20 2.04 -14.15
N GLY A 55 -0.37 3.10 -13.55
CA GLY A 55 -1.50 3.86 -14.11
C GLY A 55 -2.89 3.26 -13.84
N GLU A 56 -2.97 2.05 -13.28
CA GLU A 56 -4.23 1.39 -12.96
C GLU A 56 -4.67 1.68 -11.52
N PRO A 57 -5.97 1.92 -11.25
CA PRO A 57 -6.48 2.14 -9.91
C PRO A 57 -6.17 0.95 -8.98
N ALA A 58 -5.60 1.26 -7.82
CA ALA A 58 -5.23 0.28 -6.82
C ALA A 58 -5.94 0.56 -5.48
N VAL A 59 -6.15 -0.49 -4.71
CA VAL A 59 -6.61 -0.41 -3.31
C VAL A 59 -5.56 -1.04 -2.42
N ASP A 60 -5.12 -0.34 -1.39
CA ASP A 60 -4.26 -0.90 -0.35
C ASP A 60 -5.00 -1.15 0.96
N GLY A 61 -4.49 -2.12 1.72
CA GLY A 61 -5.02 -2.48 3.02
C GLY A 61 -4.30 -3.66 3.63
N VAL A 62 -4.76 -4.07 4.82
CA VAL A 62 -4.23 -5.23 5.53
C VAL A 62 -5.09 -6.44 5.21
N LEU A 63 -4.47 -7.54 4.78
CA LEU A 63 -5.17 -8.80 4.59
C LEU A 63 -5.58 -9.36 5.95
N ALA A 64 -6.86 -9.69 6.10
CA ALA A 64 -7.39 -10.34 7.28
C ALA A 64 -8.26 -11.53 6.89
N ARG A 65 -8.42 -12.44 7.84
CA ARG A 65 -9.35 -13.56 7.72
C ARG A 65 -10.67 -13.20 8.40
N ASP A 66 -11.77 -13.49 7.71
CA ASP A 66 -13.13 -13.35 8.21
C ASP A 66 -13.87 -14.67 7.98
N GLY A 67 -13.86 -15.55 8.99
CA GLY A 67 -14.24 -16.96 8.84
C GLY A 67 -13.39 -17.67 7.78
N ASP A 68 -14.04 -18.13 6.71
CA ASP A 68 -13.37 -18.76 5.56
C ASP A 68 -13.03 -17.80 4.43
N ARG A 69 -13.36 -16.51 4.58
CA ARG A 69 -13.12 -15.48 3.58
C ARG A 69 -11.83 -14.72 3.88
N ILE A 70 -11.24 -14.20 2.81
CA ILE A 70 -10.18 -13.19 2.89
C ILE A 70 -10.81 -11.84 2.66
N VAL A 71 -10.53 -10.91 3.55
CA VAL A 71 -10.97 -9.52 3.45
C VAL A 71 -9.75 -8.60 3.42
N LEU A 72 -9.87 -7.51 2.69
CA LEU A 72 -8.94 -6.39 2.75
C LEU A 72 -9.49 -5.36 3.73
N VAL A 73 -8.74 -5.09 4.80
CA VAL A 73 -9.07 -4.06 5.79
C VAL A 73 -8.47 -2.73 5.33
N THR A 74 -9.33 -1.80 4.98
CA THR A 74 -8.98 -0.44 4.53
C THR A 74 -9.46 0.59 5.54
N PRO A 75 -9.01 1.86 5.47
CA PRO A 75 -9.57 2.94 6.29
C PRO A 75 -11.08 3.14 6.11
N ALA A 76 -11.62 2.81 4.93
CA ALA A 76 -13.06 2.87 4.63
C ALA A 76 -13.85 1.67 5.17
N GLY A 77 -13.17 0.66 5.72
CA GLY A 77 -13.78 -0.55 6.26
C GLY A 77 -13.25 -1.84 5.62
N ARG A 78 -13.93 -2.94 5.91
CA ARG A 78 -13.60 -4.29 5.43
C ARG A 78 -14.23 -4.53 4.05
N ARG A 79 -13.45 -5.07 3.11
CA ARG A 79 -13.91 -5.43 1.78
C ARG A 79 -13.55 -6.87 1.47
N THR A 80 -14.54 -7.68 1.13
CA THR A 80 -14.32 -9.10 0.78
C THR A 80 -13.58 -9.21 -0.55
N ILE A 81 -12.61 -10.11 -0.60
CA ILE A 81 -11.99 -10.55 -1.86
C ILE A 81 -12.70 -11.82 -2.29
N THR A 82 -13.56 -11.74 -3.32
CA THR A 82 -14.43 -12.84 -3.74
C THR A 82 -13.64 -13.97 -4.40
N GLN A 83 -12.58 -13.64 -5.15
CA GLN A 83 -11.71 -14.60 -5.83
C GLN A 83 -10.25 -14.41 -5.39
N PRO A 84 -9.89 -14.79 -4.15
CA PRO A 84 -8.55 -14.54 -3.64
C PRO A 84 -7.53 -15.43 -4.36
N LEU A 85 -6.45 -14.83 -4.86
CA LEU A 85 -5.29 -15.56 -5.38
C LEU A 85 -4.74 -16.48 -4.27
N GLN A 86 -4.28 -17.67 -4.63
CA GLN A 86 -3.76 -18.63 -3.65
C GLN A 86 -2.64 -18.02 -2.79
N ALA A 87 -1.79 -17.18 -3.39
CA ALA A 87 -0.72 -16.48 -2.69
C ALA A 87 -1.23 -15.59 -1.54
N LEU A 88 -2.40 -14.94 -1.67
CA LEU A 88 -2.95 -14.06 -0.63
C LEU A 88 -3.30 -14.82 0.66
N ARG A 89 -3.59 -16.13 0.58
CA ARG A 89 -3.97 -16.96 1.73
C ARG A 89 -2.84 -17.11 2.75
N GLY A 90 -1.59 -17.12 2.29
CA GLY A 90 -0.41 -17.17 3.15
C GLY A 90 0.02 -15.82 3.72
N MET A 91 -0.68 -14.74 3.37
CA MET A 91 -0.28 -13.36 3.67
C MET A 91 -1.25 -12.65 4.62
N ILE A 92 -2.03 -13.40 5.40
CA ILE A 92 -2.87 -12.81 6.45
C ILE A 92 -1.99 -12.01 7.43
N GLY A 93 -2.34 -10.76 7.70
CA GLY A 93 -1.53 -9.81 8.47
C GLY A 93 -0.68 -8.87 7.61
N ALA A 94 -0.38 -9.26 6.37
CA ALA A 94 0.39 -8.43 5.44
C ALA A 94 -0.40 -7.20 5.02
N ARG A 95 0.31 -6.08 4.81
CA ARG A 95 -0.24 -4.93 4.08
C ARG A 95 0.10 -5.09 2.60
N VAL A 96 -0.91 -5.03 1.75
CA VAL A 96 -0.78 -5.22 0.30
C VAL A 96 -1.48 -4.11 -0.46
N TRP A 97 -1.09 -3.92 -1.71
CA TRP A 97 -1.91 -3.25 -2.71
C TRP A 97 -2.45 -4.27 -3.70
N LEU A 98 -3.65 -4.03 -4.22
CA LEU A 98 -4.34 -4.86 -5.21
C LEU A 98 -4.81 -3.97 -6.37
N VAL A 99 -4.60 -4.42 -7.60
CA VAL A 99 -5.17 -3.83 -8.82
C VAL A 99 -6.28 -4.75 -9.33
N GLY A 100 -7.41 -4.16 -9.70
CA GLY A 100 -8.59 -4.86 -10.20
C GLY A 100 -9.74 -4.97 -9.18
N PRO A 101 -10.88 -5.50 -9.61
CA PRO A 101 -12.10 -5.59 -8.79
C PRO A 101 -11.93 -6.60 -7.65
N LEU A 102 -12.22 -6.20 -6.40
CA LEU A 102 -12.19 -7.11 -5.24
C LEU A 102 -13.31 -8.16 -5.30
N ASP A 103 -14.39 -7.86 -6.01
CA ASP A 103 -15.50 -8.77 -6.31
C ASP A 103 -15.28 -9.62 -7.57
N GLY A 104 -14.12 -9.48 -8.23
CA GLY A 104 -13.74 -10.25 -9.41
C GLY A 104 -12.30 -10.73 -9.34
N THR A 105 -11.65 -10.83 -10.50
CA THR A 105 -10.27 -11.28 -10.61
C THR A 105 -9.31 -10.13 -10.35
N ILE A 106 -8.43 -10.32 -9.36
CA ILE A 106 -7.31 -9.42 -9.08
C ILE A 106 -6.29 -9.55 -10.22
N ALA A 107 -5.99 -8.43 -10.88
CA ALA A 107 -5.06 -8.39 -12.01
C ALA A 107 -3.60 -8.46 -11.54
N SER A 108 -3.26 -7.71 -10.49
CA SER A 108 -1.93 -7.70 -9.91
C SER A 108 -1.97 -7.32 -8.42
N TYR A 109 -0.90 -7.68 -7.70
CA TYR A 109 -0.75 -7.34 -6.30
C TYR A 109 0.73 -7.14 -5.94
N GLY A 110 0.97 -6.47 -4.83
CA GLY A 110 2.30 -6.38 -4.22
C GLY A 110 2.23 -6.22 -2.71
N VAL A 111 3.34 -6.56 -2.05
CA VAL A 111 3.44 -6.60 -0.58
C VAL A 111 4.17 -5.37 -0.08
N LEU A 112 3.45 -4.53 0.67
CA LEU A 112 3.98 -3.32 1.32
C LEU A 112 4.62 -3.66 2.66
N ARG A 113 3.99 -4.55 3.43
CA ARG A 113 4.48 -5.05 4.72
C ARG A 113 4.19 -6.55 4.82
N GLU A 114 5.17 -7.32 5.27
CA GLU A 114 4.97 -8.73 5.61
C GLU A 114 4.09 -8.88 6.86
N PRO A 115 3.49 -10.06 7.10
CA PRO A 115 2.70 -10.36 8.29
C PRO A 115 3.40 -10.07 9.62
#